data_AF-A0A7V5J4F4-F1
#
_entry.id   AF-A0A7V5J4F4-F1
#
_cell.length_a   1.000
_cell.length_b   1.000
_cell.length_c   1.000
_cell.angle_alpha   90.00
_cell.angle_beta   90.00
_cell.angle_gamma   90.00
#
_symmetry.space_group_name_H-M   'P 1'
#
loop_
_entity.id
_entity.type
_entity.pdbx_description
1 polymer ?
#
loop_
_entity_poly.entity_id
_entity_poly.type
_entity_poly.pdbx_seq_one_letter_code
_entity_poly.pdbx_strand_id
1 'polypeptide(L)' 'LLHTFIKNRDKTLDRAFLIDEVWRGESEHINEKTVNVAIRRLKKKIDPEENKHYIVSVWGVGYKLG' A
#
# COMPACT_ATOMS: atom_id res chain seq x y z
N LEU A 1 0.47 5.18 -5.24
CA LEU A 1 -0.11 4.22 -4.25
C LEU A 1 -1.51 3.73 -4.64
N LEU A 2 -2.59 4.52 -4.57
CA LEU A 2 -3.94 4.02 -4.93
C LEU A 2 -4.00 3.48 -6.37
N HIS A 3 -3.47 4.24 -7.33
CA HIS A 3 -3.33 3.80 -8.72
C HIS A 3 -2.60 2.45 -8.84
N THR A 4 -1.53 2.25 -8.06
CA THR A 4 -0.77 0.99 -8.02
C THR A 4 -1.63 -0.19 -7.56
N PHE A 5 -2.47 -0.01 -6.54
CA PHE A 5 -3.41 -1.04 -6.09
C PHE A 5 -4.47 -1.36 -7.15
N ILE A 6 -5.03 -0.33 -7.80
CA ILE A 6 -6.05 -0.53 -8.85
C ILE A 6 -5.46 -1.30 -10.04
N LYS A 7 -4.25 -0.94 -10.47
CA LYS A 7 -3.53 -1.63 -11.55
C LYS A 7 -3.20 -3.10 -11.22
N ASN A 8 -3.18 -3.45 -9.93
CA ASN A 8 -2.84 -4.79 -9.42
C ASN A 8 -3.95 -5.38 -8.53
N ARG A 9 -5.22 -5.18 -8.92
CA ARG A 9 -6.42 -5.48 -8.11
C ARG A 9 -6.46 -6.90 -7.52
N ASP A 10 -5.86 -7.89 -8.17
CA ASP A 10 -5.89 -9.30 -7.72
C ASP A 10 -4.56 -9.80 -7.13
N LYS A 11 -3.62 -8.90 -6.86
CA LYS A 11 -2.28 -9.25 -6.37
C LYS A 11 -2.04 -8.74 -4.97
N THR A 12 -1.37 -9.56 -4.17
CA THR A 12 -0.71 -9.09 -2.95
C THR A 12 0.58 -8.40 -3.34
N LEU A 13 0.70 -7.13 -2.95
CA LEU A 13 1.87 -6.30 -3.18
C LEU A 13 2.70 -6.28 -1.90
N ASP A 14 3.93 -6.80 -1.97
CA ASP A 14 4.86 -6.69 -0.86
C ASP A 14 5.38 -5.25 -0.69
N ARG A 15 6.02 -4.98 0.45
CA ARG A 15 6.49 -3.63 0.78
C ARG A 15 7.61 -3.15 -0.14
N ALA A 16 8.50 -4.05 -0.57
CA ALA A 16 9.60 -3.70 -1.46
C ALA A 16 9.08 -3.26 -2.83
N PHE A 17 8.12 -3.99 -3.39
CA PHE A 17 7.41 -3.64 -4.61
C PHE A 17 6.72 -2.28 -4.48
N LEU A 18 6.00 -2.05 -3.37
CA LEU A 18 5.33 -0.76 -3.14
C LEU A 18 6.31 0.40 -3.05
N ILE A 19 7.48 0.20 -2.44
CA ILE A 19 8.55 1.21 -2.37
C ILE A 19 9.04 1.54 -3.78
N ASP A 20 9.43 0.51 -4.54
CA ASP A 20 9.99 0.67 -5.87
C ASP A 20 9.00 1.32 -6.85
N GLU A 21 7.76 0.82 -6.90
CA GLU A 21 6.77 1.25 -7.88
C GLU A 21 6.21 2.65 -7.59
N VAL A 22 6.15 3.07 -6.31
CA VAL A 22 5.52 4.35 -5.90
C VAL A 22 6.54 5.46 -5.63
N TRP A 23 7.70 5.15 -5.07
CA TRP A 23 8.75 6.14 -4.72
C TRP A 23 9.98 6.08 -5.63
N ARG A 24 9.82 5.50 -6.84
CA ARG A 24 10.78 5.46 -7.95
C ARG A 24 11.91 6.50 -7.85
N GLY A 25 13.15 6.04 -7.68
CA GLY A 25 14.35 6.89 -7.61
C GLY A 25 14.76 7.35 -6.20
N GLU A 26 13.90 7.20 -5.19
CA GLU A 26 14.24 7.46 -3.77
C GLU A 26 14.23 6.18 -2.92
N SER A 27 14.04 5.01 -3.56
CA SER A 27 13.81 3.72 -2.89
C SER A 27 14.90 3.32 -1.89
N GLU A 28 16.16 3.69 -2.13
CA GLU A 28 17.28 3.43 -1.22
C GLU A 28 17.15 4.11 0.15
N HIS A 29 16.36 5.19 0.25
CA HIS A 29 16.16 5.96 1.49
C HIS A 29 14.78 5.73 2.12
N ILE A 30 13.90 4.97 1.46
CA ILE A 30 12.54 4.72 1.93
C ILE A 30 12.49 3.41 2.70
N ASN A 31 12.10 3.49 3.97
CA ASN A 31 11.89 2.30 4.80
C ASN A 31 10.44 1.79 4.74
N GLU A 32 10.23 0.57 5.23
CA GLU A 32 8.90 -0.04 5.34
C GLU A 32 7.91 0.78 6.20
N LYS A 33 8.40 1.54 7.18
CA LYS A 33 7.53 2.38 8.02
C LYS A 33 6.89 3.50 7.19
N THR A 34 7.60 4.04 6.20
CA THR A 34 7.05 5.04 5.26
C THR A 34 5.89 4.47 4.46
N VAL A 35 5.99 3.21 4.00
CA VAL A 35 4.88 2.51 3.33
C VAL A 35 3.69 2.41 4.27
N ASN A 36 3.90 1.98 5.52
CA ASN A 36 2.82 1.84 6.50
C ASN A 36 2.11 3.19 6.76
N VAL A 37 2.86 4.28 6.86
CA VAL A 37 2.29 5.63 7.02
C VAL A 37 1.48 6.04 5.79
N ALA A 38 1.99 5.79 4.59
CA ALA A 38 1.29 6.10 3.35
C ALA A 38 0.00 5.29 3.19
N ILE A 39 0.02 3.99 3.51
CA ILE A 39 -1.16 3.12 3.54
C ILE A 39 -2.18 3.64 4.54
N ARG A 40 -1.77 3.97 5.77
CA ARG A 40 -2.65 4.52 6.80
C ARG A 40 -3.30 5.83 6.35
N ARG A 41 -2.53 6.74 5.74
CA ARG A 41 -3.05 8.00 5.18
C ARG A 41 -4.03 7.74 4.05
N LEU A 42 -3.75 6.75 3.19
CA LEU A 42 -4.64 6.39 2.10
C LEU A 42 -5.95 5.80 2.61
N LYS A 43 -5.91 4.82 3.52
CA LYS A 43 -7.11 4.27 4.17
C LYS A 43 -7.99 5.37 4.75
N LYS A 44 -7.41 6.29 5.53
CA LYS A 44 -8.13 7.45 6.09
C LYS A 44 -8.81 8.34 5.04
N LYS A 45 -8.31 8.40 3.80
CA LYS A 45 -8.90 9.21 2.73
C LYS A 45 -10.03 8.51 1.99
N ILE A 46 -9.96 7.18 1.82
CA ILE A 46 -10.89 6.43 0.95
C ILE A 46 -11.87 5.56 1.72
N ASP A 47 -11.55 5.21 2.96
CA ASP A 47 -12.31 4.34 3.86
C ASP A 47 -12.08 4.79 5.31
N PRO A 48 -12.52 6.00 5.69
CA PRO A 48 -12.23 6.59 7.01
C PRO A 48 -12.84 5.79 8.17
N GLU A 49 -14.00 5.18 7.95
CA GLU A 49 -14.70 4.34 8.93
C GLU A 49 -14.20 2.89 8.93
N GLU A 50 -13.25 2.56 8.04
CA GLU A 50 -12.69 1.22 7.84
C GLU A 50 -13.73 0.11 7.62
N ASN A 51 -14.90 0.43 7.06
CA ASN A 51 -15.99 -0.53 6.87
C ASN A 51 -16.03 -1.17 5.48
N LYS A 52 -15.28 -0.61 4.51
CA LYS A 52 -15.22 -1.15 3.14
C LYS A 52 -13.99 -2.02 2.89
N HIS A 53 -12.97 -1.88 3.73
CA HIS A 53 -11.73 -2.65 3.69
C HIS A 53 -11.04 -2.63 2.31
N TYR A 54 -11.06 -1.50 1.60
CA TYR A 54 -10.49 -1.39 0.25
C TYR A 54 -9.00 -1.77 0.16
N ILE A 55 -8.25 -1.62 1.25
CA ILE A 55 -6.86 -2.07 1.34
C ILE A 55 -6.73 -2.96 2.56
N VAL A 56 -6.37 -4.22 2.31
CA VAL A 56 -6.29 -5.26 3.34
C VAL A 56 -4.81 -5.62 3.59
N SER A 57 -4.44 -5.74 4.86
CA SER A 57 -3.14 -6.25 5.27
C SER A 57 -3.11 -7.77 5.11
N VAL A 58 -2.12 -8.28 4.37
CA VAL A 58 -1.80 -9.70 4.29
C VAL A 58 -0.59 -9.95 5.19
N TRP A 59 -0.83 -10.58 6.34
CA TRP A 59 0.19 -10.80 7.36
C TRP A 59 1.42 -11.50 6.79
N GLY A 60 2.61 -10.97 7.12
CA GLY A 60 3.90 -11.49 6.65
C GLY A 60 4.23 -11.20 5.18
N VAL A 61 3.29 -10.65 4.38
CA VAL A 61 3.52 -10.43 2.94
C VAL A 61 3.45 -8.95 2.58
N GLY A 62 2.33 -8.28 2.86
CA GLY A 62 2.14 -6.90 2.40
C GLY A 62 0.70 -6.47 2.39
N TYR A 63 0.25 -5.88 1.29
CA TYR A 63 -1.07 -5.28 1.14
C TYR A 63 -1.70 -5.70 -0.18
N LYS A 64 -3.01 -5.85 -0.21
CA LYS A 64 -3.77 -6.05 -1.45
C LYS A 64 -4.97 -5.13 -1.51
N LEU A 65 -5.49 -4.92 -2.72
CA LEU A 65 -6.82 -4.37 -2.88
C LEU A 65 -7.84 -5.42 -2.37
N GLY A 66 -8.76 -4.98 -1.51
CA GLY A 66 -9.82 -5.80 -0.93
C GLY A 66 -10.96 -6.06 -1.88
#